data_AF-A0A3C0XQL9-F1
#
_entry.id   AF-A0A3C0XQL9-F1
#
_cell.length_a   1.000
_cell.length_b   1.000
_cell.length_c   1.000
_cell.angle_alpha   90.00
_cell.angle_beta   90.00
_cell.angle_gamma   90.00
#
_symmetry.space_group_name_H-M   'P 1'
#
loop_
_entity.id
_entity.type
_entity.pdbx_description
1 polymer ?
#
loop_
_entity_poly.entity_id
_entity_poly.type
_entity_poly.pdbx_seq_one_letter_code
_entity_poly.pdbx_strand_id
1 'polypeptide(L)'
;MEQVRVRRRFARRYVVLGLTLLAIIGSAVLIERPWTLCPASWSGASRIDLGGSADVMLDGSPFRVGGGAALDYMPRVMTSPLDQLRADRHPLTITASISASSRDTLGEPEFTCFRATRGSELWAGRPTTYGTQTLADGYPPGAPPPTNNEAWRSAVLSDGPEWPDGDRIGLELWASVNGRRYVFVLPPFVLMKGG
;
A
#
# COMPACT_ATOMS: atom_id res chain seq x y z
N MET A 1 74.42 -14.91 6.81
CA MET A 1 73.27 -14.74 7.72
C MET A 1 72.21 -13.96 6.99
N GLU A 2 71.13 -14.67 6.72
CA GLU A 2 69.99 -14.35 5.87
C GLU A 2 68.81 -14.12 6.81
N GLN A 3 68.04 -13.02 6.70
CA GLN A 3 66.68 -12.85 7.27
C GLN A 3 66.17 -11.40 7.12
N VAL A 4 65.67 -10.99 5.95
CA VAL A 4 64.59 -9.97 5.87
C VAL A 4 63.82 -10.14 4.55
N ARG A 5 62.89 -11.12 4.48
CA ARG A 5 61.99 -11.21 3.32
C ARG A 5 60.63 -11.84 3.64
N VAL A 6 60.05 -11.55 4.82
CA VAL A 6 58.73 -12.12 5.20
C VAL A 6 57.85 -11.08 5.90
N ARG A 7 57.52 -9.95 5.23
CA ARG A 7 56.46 -9.04 5.74
C ARG A 7 55.49 -8.46 4.71
N ARG A 8 55.73 -8.57 3.40
CA ARG A 8 54.84 -7.95 2.39
C ARG A 8 53.66 -8.81 1.89
N ARG A 9 53.65 -10.13 2.11
CA ARG A 9 52.60 -11.01 1.55
C ARG A 9 51.36 -11.18 2.45
N PHE A 10 51.48 -10.95 3.76
CA PHE A 10 50.36 -11.17 4.69
C PHE A 10 49.35 -10.01 4.71
N ALA A 11 49.79 -8.76 4.60
CA ALA A 11 48.89 -7.61 4.61
C ALA A 11 47.91 -7.58 3.40
N ARG A 12 48.32 -8.12 2.25
CA ARG A 12 47.51 -8.11 1.02
C ARG A 12 46.32 -9.08 1.06
N ARG A 13 46.40 -10.17 1.83
CA ARG A 13 45.32 -11.18 1.92
C ARG A 13 44.15 -10.73 2.79
N TYR A 14 44.40 -9.95 3.84
CA TYR A 14 43.33 -9.46 4.72
C TYR A 14 42.56 -8.27 4.12
N VAL A 15 43.22 -7.41 3.34
CA VAL A 15 42.55 -6.29 2.65
C VAL A 15 41.58 -6.79 1.58
N VAL A 16 41.93 -7.85 0.85
CA VAL A 16 41.06 -8.44 -0.18
C VAL A 16 39.87 -9.16 0.45
N LEU A 17 40.05 -9.85 1.59
CA LEU A 17 38.96 -10.51 2.33
C LEU A 17 37.99 -9.51 2.98
N GLY A 18 38.49 -8.37 3.49
CA GLY A 18 37.63 -7.31 4.04
C GLY A 18 36.77 -6.61 3.00
N LEU A 19 37.31 -6.40 1.79
CA LEU A 19 36.58 -5.78 0.68
C LEU A 19 35.52 -6.69 0.07
N THR A 20 35.75 -8.01 -0.02
CA THR A 20 34.71 -8.95 -0.48
C THR A 20 33.57 -9.11 0.53
N LEU A 21 33.85 -9.06 1.84
CA LEU A 21 32.80 -9.13 2.87
C LEU A 21 31.92 -7.86 2.90
N LEU A 22 32.51 -6.68 2.71
CA LEU A 22 31.76 -5.42 2.53
C LEU A 22 30.94 -5.40 1.23
N ALA A 23 31.43 -6.00 0.14
CA ALA A 23 30.68 -6.11 -1.10
C ALA A 23 29.47 -7.06 -0.97
N ILE A 24 29.60 -8.16 -0.22
CA ILE A 24 28.48 -9.09 0.02
C ILE A 24 27.41 -8.44 0.92
N ILE A 25 27.81 -7.70 1.96
CA ILE A 25 26.86 -6.96 2.81
C ILE A 25 26.20 -5.81 2.03
N GLY A 26 26.96 -5.08 1.20
CA GLY A 26 26.41 -4.03 0.33
C GLY A 26 25.43 -4.57 -0.74
N SER A 27 25.64 -5.80 -1.20
CA SER A 27 24.74 -6.49 -2.14
C SER A 27 23.47 -7.00 -1.46
N ALA A 28 23.58 -7.51 -0.22
CA ALA A 28 22.42 -7.98 0.53
C ALA A 28 21.45 -6.85 0.91
N VAL A 29 21.96 -5.65 1.22
CA VAL A 29 21.12 -4.48 1.53
C VAL A 29 20.36 -3.95 0.30
N LEU A 30 20.81 -4.25 -0.93
CA LEU A 30 20.14 -3.83 -2.16
C LEU A 30 19.14 -4.86 -2.73
N ILE A 31 19.08 -6.09 -2.20
CA ILE A 31 18.27 -7.18 -2.77
C ILE A 31 16.94 -7.41 -2.01
N GLU A 32 16.71 -6.77 -0.86
CA GLU A 32 15.51 -7.05 -0.05
C GLU A 32 14.24 -6.24 -0.39
N ARG A 33 14.19 -5.46 -1.49
CA ARG A 33 12.96 -4.69 -1.84
C ARG A 33 12.41 -4.79 -3.28
N PRO A 34 12.57 -5.88 -4.07
CA PRO A 34 11.96 -5.92 -5.40
C PRO A 34 10.41 -6.04 -5.37
N TRP A 35 9.80 -6.31 -4.21
CA TRP A 35 8.36 -6.65 -4.12
C TRP A 35 7.48 -5.58 -3.46
N THR A 36 8.04 -4.44 -3.02
CA THR A 36 7.27 -3.38 -2.33
C THR A 36 6.95 -2.18 -3.20
N LEU A 37 7.52 -2.10 -4.41
CA LEU A 37 7.35 -0.96 -5.30
C LEU A 37 6.24 -1.22 -6.30
N CYS A 38 5.27 -0.29 -6.33
CA CYS A 38 4.24 -0.27 -7.34
C CYS A 38 4.85 -0.21 -8.76
N PRO A 39 4.31 -0.98 -9.72
CA PRO A 39 4.82 -0.94 -11.09
C PRO A 39 4.58 0.45 -11.69
N ALA A 40 5.51 0.96 -12.52
CA ALA A 40 5.44 2.29 -13.12
C ALA A 40 4.18 2.50 -13.99
N SER A 41 3.73 1.44 -14.65
CA SER A 41 2.49 1.34 -15.41
C SER A 41 1.86 -0.03 -15.22
N TRP A 42 0.56 -0.16 -15.51
CA TRP A 42 -0.11 -1.46 -15.52
C TRP A 42 -0.58 -1.81 -16.92
N SER A 43 0.26 -2.53 -17.67
CA SER A 43 -0.06 -2.91 -19.04
C SER A 43 -1.37 -3.71 -19.11
N GLY A 44 -2.22 -3.31 -20.06
CA GLY A 44 -3.54 -3.90 -20.27
C GLY A 44 -4.60 -3.53 -19.23
N ALA A 45 -4.28 -2.67 -18.26
CA ALA A 45 -5.28 -2.22 -17.30
C ALA A 45 -6.27 -1.24 -17.93
N SER A 46 -7.55 -1.44 -17.64
CA SER A 46 -8.60 -0.48 -17.99
C SER A 46 -8.59 0.65 -16.97
N ARG A 47 -8.55 1.90 -17.44
CA ARG A 47 -8.52 3.08 -16.58
C ARG A 47 -9.93 3.66 -16.47
N ILE A 48 -10.40 3.89 -15.25
CA ILE A 48 -11.76 4.33 -14.96
C ILE A 48 -11.67 5.56 -14.05
N ASP A 49 -12.06 6.71 -14.58
CA ASP A 49 -12.18 7.94 -13.79
C ASP A 49 -13.48 7.91 -12.99
N LEU A 50 -13.36 8.09 -11.67
CA LEU A 50 -14.48 8.08 -10.73
C LEU A 50 -14.90 9.52 -10.41
N GLY A 51 -16.18 9.71 -10.08
CA GLY A 51 -16.69 10.95 -9.50
C GLY A 51 -16.55 11.03 -7.97
N GLY A 52 -15.79 10.11 -7.35
CA GLY A 52 -15.73 9.88 -5.91
C GLY A 52 -15.88 8.38 -5.63
N SER A 53 -16.65 8.02 -4.60
CA SER A 53 -17.19 6.66 -4.48
C SER A 53 -18.33 6.50 -5.48
N ALA A 54 -18.20 5.58 -6.44
CA ALA A 54 -19.11 5.49 -7.57
C ALA A 54 -19.46 4.05 -7.93
N ASP A 55 -20.65 3.89 -8.51
CA ASP A 55 -21.07 2.63 -9.13
C ASP A 55 -20.47 2.53 -10.54
N VAL A 56 -19.82 1.42 -10.83
CA VAL A 56 -19.09 1.13 -12.07
C VAL A 56 -19.46 -0.25 -12.60
N MET A 57 -19.49 -0.39 -13.91
CA MET A 57 -19.70 -1.70 -14.55
C MET A 57 -18.35 -2.34 -14.84
N LEU A 58 -18.03 -3.43 -14.15
CA LEU A 58 -16.85 -4.26 -14.41
C LEU A 58 -17.31 -5.59 -14.96
N ASP A 59 -16.88 -5.92 -16.18
CA ASP A 59 -17.25 -7.20 -16.83
C ASP A 59 -18.76 -7.46 -16.93
N GLY A 60 -19.55 -6.40 -17.06
CA GLY A 60 -21.01 -6.49 -17.16
C GLY A 60 -21.74 -6.61 -15.81
N SER A 61 -21.01 -6.61 -14.70
CA SER A 61 -21.56 -6.63 -13.35
C SER A 61 -21.39 -5.27 -12.65
N PRO A 62 -22.37 -4.84 -11.83
CA PRO A 62 -22.28 -3.60 -11.08
C PRO A 62 -21.39 -3.78 -9.84
N PHE A 63 -20.47 -2.86 -9.66
CA PHE A 63 -19.62 -2.72 -8.47
C PHE A 63 -19.71 -1.30 -7.94
N ARG A 64 -19.52 -1.13 -6.65
CA ARG A 64 -19.21 0.18 -6.07
C ARG A 64 -17.74 0.23 -5.71
N VAL A 65 -17.04 1.24 -6.20
CA VAL A 65 -15.61 1.43 -5.94
C VAL A 65 -15.41 2.80 -5.34
N GLY A 66 -14.60 2.88 -4.30
CA GLY A 66 -14.33 4.12 -3.62
C GLY A 66 -13.07 4.05 -2.79
N GLY A 67 -12.69 5.21 -2.28
CA GLY A 67 -11.54 5.35 -1.41
C GLY A 67 -11.30 6.81 -1.06
N GLY A 68 -10.27 7.03 -0.29
CA GLY A 68 -9.87 8.35 0.15
C GLY A 68 -8.53 8.29 0.85
N ALA A 69 -8.08 9.45 1.29
CA ALA A 69 -6.90 9.54 2.11
C ALA A 69 -7.05 10.65 3.15
N ALA A 70 -6.43 10.44 4.30
CA ALA A 70 -6.42 11.38 5.41
C ALA A 70 -5.09 11.30 6.14
N LEU A 71 -4.72 12.39 6.80
CA LEU A 71 -3.58 12.41 7.72
C LEU A 71 -4.00 11.78 9.06
N ASP A 72 -3.21 10.88 9.62
CA ASP A 72 -3.55 10.19 10.86
C ASP A 72 -3.28 11.09 12.10
N TYR A 73 -4.34 11.74 12.61
CA TYR A 73 -4.32 12.51 13.87
C TYR A 73 -4.87 11.71 15.06
N MET A 74 -5.05 10.38 14.93
CA MET A 74 -5.53 9.57 16.05
C MET A 74 -4.57 9.66 17.23
N PRO A 75 -5.07 9.88 18.46
CA PRO A 75 -4.25 9.77 19.66
C PRO A 75 -3.66 8.36 19.76
N ARG A 76 -2.34 8.23 19.66
CA ARG A 76 -1.67 6.94 19.84
C ARG A 76 -1.37 6.72 21.32
N VAL A 77 -1.64 5.51 21.80
CA VAL A 77 -1.17 5.08 23.12
C VAL A 77 0.36 4.94 23.03
N MET A 78 1.07 5.79 23.76
CA MET A 78 2.53 5.77 23.83
C MET A 78 2.96 4.59 24.68
N THR A 79 3.40 3.50 24.05
CA THR A 79 3.84 2.29 24.78
C THR A 79 5.36 2.17 24.85
N SER A 80 6.09 2.94 24.04
CA SER A 80 7.55 2.92 23.97
C SER A 80 8.17 4.29 23.65
N PRO A 81 9.46 4.51 23.95
CA PRO A 81 10.17 5.72 23.54
C PRO A 81 10.20 5.95 22.02
N LEU A 82 10.13 4.88 21.22
CA LEU A 82 10.05 4.98 19.75
C LEU A 82 8.70 5.52 19.29
N ASP A 83 7.62 5.24 20.02
CA ASP A 83 6.30 5.81 19.73
C ASP A 83 6.31 7.31 19.98
N GLN A 84 7.00 7.74 21.05
CA GLN A 84 7.15 9.15 21.40
C GLN A 84 7.88 9.95 20.32
N LEU A 85 8.87 9.36 19.66
CA LEU A 85 9.54 9.98 18.50
C LEU A 85 8.65 10.11 17.26
N ARG A 86 7.54 9.39 17.22
CA ARG A 86 6.54 9.42 16.14
C ARG A 86 5.23 10.09 16.57
N ALA A 87 5.15 10.59 17.81
CA ALA A 87 3.95 11.19 18.38
C ALA A 87 3.43 12.36 17.56
N ASP A 88 4.37 13.18 17.07
CA ASP A 88 4.09 14.42 16.36
C ASP A 88 3.95 14.21 14.84
N ARG A 89 3.98 12.96 14.36
CA ARG A 89 3.83 12.64 12.95
C ARG A 89 2.39 12.28 12.62
N HIS A 90 1.91 12.85 11.53
CA HIS A 90 0.59 12.60 10.98
C HIS A 90 0.72 12.00 9.57
N PRO A 91 1.11 10.72 9.45
CA PRO A 91 1.31 10.11 8.14
C PRO A 91 0.00 10.03 7.35
N LEU A 92 0.11 10.16 6.04
CA LEU A 92 -0.98 9.87 5.12
C LEU A 92 -1.40 8.39 5.25
N THR A 93 -2.71 8.17 5.39
CA THR A 93 -3.35 6.86 5.28
C THR A 93 -4.34 6.90 4.13
N ILE A 94 -4.25 5.93 3.23
CA ILE A 94 -5.19 5.71 2.13
C ILE A 94 -6.07 4.52 2.48
N THR A 95 -7.37 4.65 2.28
CA THR A 95 -8.32 3.55 2.38
C THR A 95 -9.09 3.41 1.07
N ALA A 96 -9.45 2.18 0.73
CA ALA A 96 -10.28 1.90 -0.44
C ALA A 96 -11.18 0.69 -0.21
N SER A 97 -12.26 0.63 -0.99
CA SER A 97 -13.15 -0.52 -1.06
C SER A 97 -13.66 -0.78 -2.47
N ILE A 98 -13.88 -2.06 -2.76
CA ILE A 98 -14.68 -2.54 -3.89
C ILE A 98 -15.79 -3.39 -3.28
N SER A 99 -17.05 -3.08 -3.62
CA SER A 99 -18.21 -3.85 -3.17
C SER A 99 -19.11 -4.24 -4.33
N ALA A 100 -19.90 -5.29 -4.12
CA ALA A 100 -20.90 -5.80 -5.05
C ALA A 100 -22.06 -6.41 -4.27
N SER A 101 -23.17 -6.69 -4.95
CA SER A 101 -24.41 -7.17 -4.33
C SER A 101 -24.30 -8.50 -3.59
N SER A 102 -23.27 -9.32 -3.87
CA SER A 102 -23.03 -10.60 -3.21
C SER A 102 -21.55 -10.99 -3.30
N ARG A 103 -21.13 -11.97 -2.47
CA ARG A 103 -19.77 -12.57 -2.55
C ARG A 103 -19.49 -13.17 -3.92
N ASP A 104 -20.47 -13.84 -4.52
CA ASP A 104 -20.31 -14.44 -5.85
C ASP A 104 -20.08 -13.39 -6.93
N THR A 105 -20.78 -12.25 -6.85
CA THR A 105 -20.60 -11.14 -7.80
C THR A 105 -19.25 -10.44 -7.57
N LEU A 106 -18.87 -10.26 -6.30
CA LEU A 106 -17.61 -9.63 -5.93
C LEU A 106 -16.42 -10.47 -6.38
N GLY A 107 -16.50 -11.79 -6.21
CA GLY A 107 -15.38 -12.71 -6.38
C GLY A 107 -14.27 -12.43 -5.35
N GLU A 108 -13.03 -12.42 -5.82
CA GLU A 108 -11.83 -12.16 -5.01
C GLU A 108 -11.01 -11.02 -5.62
N PRO A 109 -11.48 -9.76 -5.55
CA PRO A 109 -10.72 -8.64 -6.07
C PRO A 109 -9.43 -8.48 -5.25
N GLU A 110 -8.34 -8.05 -5.87
CA GLU A 110 -7.05 -7.81 -5.19
C GLU A 110 -6.60 -6.38 -5.44
N PHE A 111 -6.37 -5.60 -4.38
CA PHE A 111 -5.69 -4.31 -4.50
C PHE A 111 -4.18 -4.53 -4.59
N THR A 112 -3.57 -4.06 -5.68
CA THR A 112 -2.16 -4.29 -5.99
C THR A 112 -1.28 -3.10 -5.65
N CYS A 113 -1.81 -1.89 -5.79
CA CYS A 113 -1.07 -0.66 -5.54
C CYS A 113 -2.01 0.51 -5.27
N PHE A 114 -1.61 1.41 -4.37
CA PHE A 114 -2.14 2.77 -4.29
C PHE A 114 -1.09 3.77 -4.72
N ARG A 115 -1.53 4.83 -5.41
CA ARG A 115 -0.68 5.98 -5.76
C ARG A 115 -1.35 7.28 -5.36
N ALA A 116 -0.71 8.02 -4.49
CA ALA A 116 -1.08 9.39 -4.18
C ALA A 116 -0.12 10.36 -4.87
N THR A 117 -0.67 11.43 -5.43
CA THR A 117 0.09 12.49 -6.10
C THR A 117 -0.23 13.85 -5.50
N ARG A 118 0.80 14.65 -5.24
CA ARG A 118 0.69 16.03 -4.78
C ARG A 118 1.61 16.90 -5.63
N GLY A 119 1.05 17.65 -6.57
CA GLY A 119 1.85 18.37 -7.56
C GLY A 119 2.75 17.39 -8.34
N SER A 120 4.07 17.55 -8.24
CA SER A 120 5.06 16.64 -8.84
C SER A 120 5.50 15.48 -7.92
N GLU A 121 5.07 15.48 -6.65
CA GLU A 121 5.41 14.42 -5.71
C GLU A 121 4.50 13.20 -5.91
N LEU A 122 5.11 12.01 -5.86
CA LEU A 122 4.43 10.73 -5.95
C LEU A 122 4.78 9.91 -4.72
N TRP A 123 3.75 9.38 -4.08
CA TRP A 123 3.89 8.33 -3.09
C TRP A 123 3.06 7.12 -3.53
N ALA A 124 3.66 5.94 -3.43
CA ALA A 124 3.02 4.72 -3.87
C ALA A 124 3.44 3.55 -3.00
N GLY A 125 2.52 2.60 -2.82
CA GLY A 125 2.80 1.39 -2.07
C GLY A 125 1.75 0.32 -2.29
N ARG A 126 2.12 -0.92 -1.97
CA ARG A 126 1.17 -2.03 -1.95
C ARG A 126 0.35 -1.96 -0.67
N PRO A 127 -0.99 -1.90 -0.75
CA PRO A 127 -1.81 -1.84 0.44
C PRO A 127 -1.91 -3.20 1.13
N THR A 128 -2.21 -3.17 2.42
CA THR A 128 -2.73 -4.32 3.15
C THR A 128 -4.16 -4.55 2.70
N THR A 129 -4.45 -5.72 2.14
CA THR A 129 -5.79 -6.10 1.68
C THR A 129 -6.45 -7.02 2.70
N TYR A 130 -7.66 -6.66 3.12
CA TYR A 130 -8.44 -7.47 4.06
C TYR A 130 -9.26 -8.53 3.32
N GLY A 131 -9.71 -9.55 4.05
CA GLY A 131 -10.61 -10.57 3.50
C GLY A 131 -11.96 -9.97 3.08
N THR A 132 -12.63 -10.66 2.15
CA THR A 132 -13.99 -10.32 1.74
C THR A 132 -14.94 -10.45 2.93
N GLN A 133 -15.71 -9.39 3.16
CA GLN A 133 -16.69 -9.27 4.23
C GLN A 133 -18.08 -9.05 3.64
N THR A 134 -19.09 -9.40 4.43
CA THR A 134 -20.51 -9.18 4.17
C THR A 134 -21.19 -8.74 5.46
N LEU A 135 -22.39 -8.15 5.35
CA LEU A 135 -23.19 -7.82 6.54
C LEU A 135 -23.51 -9.06 7.38
N ALA A 136 -23.69 -10.22 6.75
CA ALA A 136 -24.00 -11.47 7.44
C ALA A 136 -22.84 -11.97 8.35
N ASP A 137 -21.58 -11.64 8.05
CA ASP A 137 -20.44 -12.11 8.85
C ASP A 137 -20.41 -11.51 10.26
N GLY A 138 -21.08 -10.37 10.47
CA GLY A 138 -21.21 -9.72 11.76
C GLY A 138 -22.43 -10.16 12.58
N TYR A 139 -23.31 -11.01 12.04
CA TYR A 139 -24.53 -11.43 12.72
C TYR A 139 -24.30 -12.62 13.66
N PRO A 140 -24.95 -12.63 14.85
CA PRO A 140 -24.85 -13.74 15.78
C PRO A 140 -25.46 -15.03 15.19
N PRO A 141 -24.96 -16.21 15.57
CA PRO A 141 -25.51 -17.48 15.10
C PRO A 141 -27.02 -17.60 15.40
N GLY A 142 -27.81 -17.95 14.37
CA GLY A 142 -29.27 -18.15 14.49
C GLY A 142 -30.12 -16.91 14.27
N ALA A 143 -29.54 -15.73 14.08
CA ALA A 143 -30.28 -14.55 13.65
C ALA A 143 -30.66 -14.67 12.15
N PRO A 144 -31.80 -14.09 11.72
CA PRO A 144 -32.14 -14.02 10.30
C PRO A 144 -31.05 -13.27 9.53
N PRO A 145 -30.60 -13.76 8.37
CA PRO A 145 -29.61 -13.05 7.57
C PRO A 145 -30.17 -11.69 7.11
N PRO A 146 -29.32 -10.66 6.99
CA PRO A 146 -29.74 -9.37 6.46
C PRO A 146 -30.25 -9.53 5.02
N THR A 147 -31.31 -8.78 4.68
CA THR A 147 -31.95 -8.83 3.35
C THR A 147 -31.05 -8.31 2.24
N ASN A 148 -30.09 -7.45 2.57
CA ASN A 148 -28.96 -7.08 1.73
C ASN A 148 -27.70 -7.81 2.21
N ASN A 149 -27.10 -8.63 1.35
CA ASN A 149 -25.85 -9.32 1.65
C ASN A 149 -24.70 -8.79 0.78
N GLU A 150 -24.63 -7.46 0.69
CA GLU A 150 -23.55 -6.77 -0.02
C GLU A 150 -22.20 -7.27 0.50
N ALA A 151 -21.34 -7.67 -0.43
CA ALA A 151 -19.99 -8.08 -0.12
C ALA A 151 -19.04 -6.94 -0.47
N TRP A 152 -18.05 -6.71 0.38
CA TRP A 152 -17.00 -5.75 0.11
C TRP A 152 -15.64 -6.31 0.46
N ARG A 153 -14.63 -5.76 -0.20
CA ARG A 153 -13.24 -5.94 0.16
C ARG A 153 -12.60 -4.57 0.34
N SER A 154 -11.88 -4.43 1.44
CA SER A 154 -11.20 -3.19 1.80
C SER A 154 -9.69 -3.36 1.74
N ALA A 155 -9.00 -2.25 1.48
CA ALA A 155 -7.55 -2.19 1.53
C ALA A 155 -7.10 -0.86 2.14
N VAL A 156 -5.97 -0.91 2.85
CA VAL A 156 -5.39 0.23 3.56
C VAL A 156 -3.90 0.30 3.30
N LEU A 157 -3.39 1.52 3.08
CA LEU A 157 -1.96 1.81 3.08
C LEU A 157 -1.71 2.98 4.04
N SER A 158 -0.91 2.73 5.08
CA SER A 158 -0.54 3.72 6.09
C SER A 158 0.94 4.07 5.99
N ASP A 159 1.43 4.91 6.90
CA ASP A 159 2.82 5.35 6.99
C ASP A 159 3.31 6.12 5.75
N GLY A 160 2.40 6.85 5.10
CA GLY A 160 2.73 7.74 4.00
C GLY A 160 3.45 9.02 4.41
N PRO A 161 3.76 9.89 3.44
CA PRO A 161 4.33 11.20 3.71
C PRO A 161 3.35 12.06 4.51
N GLU A 162 3.89 13.03 5.23
CA GLU A 162 3.11 14.06 5.89
C GLU A 162 3.07 15.29 4.98
N TRP A 163 1.98 15.38 4.21
CA TRP A 163 1.70 16.56 3.41
C TRP A 163 0.85 17.54 4.23
N PRO A 164 0.97 18.86 4.00
CA PRO A 164 0.14 19.87 4.63
C PRO A 164 -1.35 19.58 4.53
N ASP A 165 -2.04 19.78 5.65
CA ASP A 165 -3.50 19.85 5.71
C ASP A 165 -4.00 20.93 4.74
N GLY A 166 -5.06 20.62 3.99
CA GLY A 166 -5.60 21.50 2.95
C GLY A 166 -5.00 21.32 1.55
N ASP A 167 -3.91 20.56 1.39
CA ASP A 167 -3.33 20.28 0.07
C ASP A 167 -4.28 19.43 -0.79
N ARG A 168 -4.28 19.68 -2.11
CA ARG A 168 -5.01 18.84 -3.07
C ARG A 168 -4.15 17.67 -3.52
N ILE A 169 -4.70 16.47 -3.42
CA ILE A 169 -4.03 15.24 -3.84
C ILE A 169 -4.87 14.46 -4.84
N GLY A 170 -4.21 13.83 -5.81
CA GLY A 170 -4.82 12.84 -6.70
C GLY A 170 -4.56 11.43 -6.19
N LEU A 171 -5.52 10.52 -6.35
CA LEU A 171 -5.43 9.15 -5.89
C LEU A 171 -5.76 8.16 -7.00
N GLU A 172 -4.90 7.16 -7.19
CA GLU A 172 -5.16 6.00 -8.04
C GLU A 172 -5.19 4.72 -7.21
N LEU A 173 -6.19 3.89 -7.47
CA LEU A 173 -6.36 2.57 -6.87
C LEU A 173 -6.19 1.51 -7.96
N TRP A 174 -5.22 0.63 -7.79
CA TRP A 174 -4.92 -0.41 -8.76
C TRP A 174 -5.46 -1.71 -8.20
N ALA A 175 -6.46 -2.29 -8.85
CA ALA A 175 -7.01 -3.58 -8.46
C ALA A 175 -7.21 -4.55 -9.61
N SER A 176 -7.08 -5.84 -9.30
CA SER A 176 -7.45 -6.93 -10.19
C SER A 176 -8.83 -7.42 -9.77
N VAL A 177 -9.78 -7.45 -10.69
CA VAL A 177 -11.15 -7.96 -10.46
C VAL A 177 -11.40 -9.04 -11.50
N ASN A 178 -11.73 -10.26 -11.06
CA ASN A 178 -11.92 -11.42 -11.93
C ASN A 178 -10.77 -11.67 -12.92
N GLY A 179 -9.53 -11.41 -12.49
CA GLY A 179 -8.32 -11.57 -13.30
C GLY A 179 -8.04 -10.43 -14.29
N ARG A 180 -8.94 -9.44 -14.40
CA ARG A 180 -8.74 -8.23 -15.22
C ARG A 180 -8.20 -7.08 -14.37
N ARG A 181 -7.37 -6.26 -14.98
CA ARG A 181 -6.63 -5.18 -14.31
C ARG A 181 -7.36 -3.85 -14.50
N TYR A 182 -7.50 -3.11 -13.41
CA TYR A 182 -8.20 -1.83 -13.38
C TYR A 182 -7.41 -0.78 -12.63
N VAL A 183 -7.34 0.44 -13.18
CA VAL A 183 -6.84 1.61 -12.47
C VAL A 183 -8.01 2.56 -12.27
N PHE A 184 -8.48 2.65 -11.03
CA PHE A 184 -9.53 3.60 -10.63
C PHE A 184 -8.88 4.91 -10.24
N VAL A 185 -9.27 5.99 -10.92
CA VAL A 185 -8.72 7.32 -10.70
C VAL A 185 -9.77 8.13 -9.96
N LEU A 186 -9.47 8.53 -8.73
CA LEU A 186 -10.37 9.36 -7.94
C LEU A 186 -10.17 10.84 -8.30
N PRO A 187 -11.23 11.65 -8.18
CA PRO A 187 -11.11 13.08 -8.41
C PRO A 187 -10.20 13.67 -7.33
N PRO A 188 -9.38 14.69 -7.64
CA PRO A 188 -8.52 15.28 -6.63
C PRO A 188 -9.32 15.85 -5.46
N PHE A 189 -8.97 15.44 -4.24
CA PHE A 189 -9.64 15.90 -3.02
C PHE A 189 -8.66 16.62 -2.10
N VAL A 190 -9.23 17.42 -1.20
CA VAL A 190 -8.47 18.14 -0.18
C VAL A 190 -8.09 17.16 0.90
N LEU A 191 -6.80 17.09 1.21
CA LEU A 191 -6.28 16.30 2.30
C LEU A 191 -6.76 16.90 3.62
N MET A 192 -7.38 16.06 4.45
CA MET A 192 -7.96 16.46 5.73
C MET A 192 -7.29 15.68 6.87
N LYS A 193 -7.42 16.23 8.07
CA LYS A 193 -7.15 15.51 9.31
C LYS A 193 -8.12 14.34 9.47
N GLY A 194 -7.60 13.13 9.56
CA GLY A 194 -8.31 11.92 9.96
C GLY A 194 -8.28 11.78 11.48
N GLY A 195 -9.40 11.33 12.06
CA GLY A 195 -9.58 11.17 13.51
C GLY A 195 -9.59 9.74 13.97
#